data_AF-A0A538GUE8-F1
#
_entry.id   AF-A0A538GUE8-F1
#
_cell.length_a   1.000
_cell.length_b   1.000
_cell.length_c   1.000
_cell.angle_alpha   90.00
_cell.angle_beta   90.00
_cell.angle_gamma   90.00
#
_symmetry.space_group_name_H-M   'P 1'
#
loop_
_entity.id
_entity.type
_entity.pdbx_description
1 polymer ?
#
loop_
_entity_poly.entity_id
_entity_poly.type
_entity_poly.pdbx_seq_one_letter_code
_entity_poly.pdbx_strand_id
1 'polypeptide(L)' 'MSVVETGPIEEIELVFRWRLVQSLRMGYATGLAERIAATGVDLHELEHLIGRGCPRATAYRILRP' A
#
# COMPACT_ATOMS: atom_id res chain seq x y z
N MET A 1 15.79 6.23 24.97
CA MET A 1 14.86 5.40 24.19
C MET A 1 15.71 4.48 23.34
N SER A 2 15.70 3.17 23.60
CA SER A 2 16.49 2.19 22.85
C SER A 2 15.78 1.90 21.54
N VAL A 3 16.44 2.15 20.40
CA VAL A 3 15.94 1.70 19.10
C VAL A 3 16.14 0.19 19.07
N VAL A 4 15.04 -0.56 19.20
CA VAL A 4 15.04 -2.00 19.00
C VAL A 4 15.19 -2.25 17.50
N GLU A 5 16.36 -2.75 17.09
CA GLU A 5 16.56 -3.24 15.73
C GLU A 5 15.62 -4.42 15.50
N THR A 6 14.78 -4.28 14.48
CA THR A 6 13.76 -5.27 14.10
C THR A 6 14.37 -6.21 13.07
N GLY A 7 14.10 -7.51 13.17
CA GLY A 7 14.66 -8.48 12.21
C GLY A 7 14.08 -8.30 10.80
N PRO A 8 14.76 -8.75 9.72
CA PRO A 8 14.28 -8.55 8.34
C PRO A 8 12.87 -9.10 8.07
N ILE A 9 12.52 -10.22 8.70
CA ILE A 9 11.18 -10.84 8.59
C ILE A 9 10.12 -9.98 9.26
N GLU A 10 10.42 -9.45 10.44
CA GLU A 10 9.52 -8.58 11.19
C GLU A 10 9.32 -7.24 10.47
N GLU A 11 10.38 -6.68 9.86
CA GLU A 11 10.28 -5.47 9.05
C GLU A 11 9.38 -5.67 7.83
N ILE A 12 9.52 -6.78 7.10
CA ILE A 12 8.64 -7.12 5.97
C ILE A 12 7.18 -7.19 6.41
N GLU A 13 6.90 -7.81 7.55
CA GLU A 13 5.53 -7.90 8.09
C GLU A 13 4.99 -6.52 8.49
N LEU A 14 5.80 -5.68 9.14
CA LEU A 14 5.43 -4.32 9.50
C LEU A 14 5.13 -3.47 8.26
N VAL A 15 5.97 -3.56 7.22
CA VAL A 15 5.76 -2.88 5.95
C VAL A 15 4.48 -3.36 5.29
N PHE A 16 4.24 -4.68 5.22
CA PHE A 16 3.00 -5.22 4.67
C PHE A 16 1.77 -4.69 5.40
N ARG A 17 1.74 -4.76 6.74
CA ARG A 17 0.63 -4.27 7.57
C ARG A 17 0.41 -2.77 7.38
N TRP A 18 1.49 -1.99 7.35
CA TRP A 18 1.39 -0.55 7.11
C TRP A 18 0.77 -0.25 5.74
N ARG A 19 1.24 -0.93 4.69
CA ARG A 19 0.73 -0.77 3.31
C ARG A 19 -0.73 -1.19 3.19
N LEU A 20 -1.14 -2.26 3.87
CA LEU A 20 -2.54 -2.70 3.94
C LEU A 20 -3.43 -1.61 4.56
N VAL A 21 -3.03 -1.08 5.71
CA VAL A 21 -3.78 -0.02 6.40
C VAL A 21 -3.88 1.25 5.55
N GLN A 22 -2.80 1.66 4.87
CA GLN A 22 -2.86 2.83 3.98
C GLN A 22 -3.81 2.59 2.80
N SER A 23 -3.76 1.42 2.19
CA SER A 23 -4.64 1.07 1.06
C SER A 23 -6.13 1.08 1.47
N LEU A 24 -6.43 0.55 2.66
CA LEU A 24 -7.79 0.63 3.22
C LEU A 24 -8.24 2.08 3.45
N ARG A 25 -7.36 2.94 3.99
CA ARG A 25 -7.63 4.38 4.19
C ARG A 25 -7.87 5.13 2.88
N MET A 26 -7.21 4.74 1.80
CA MET A 26 -7.47 5.27 0.46
C MET A 26 -8.84 4.82 -0.08
N GLY A 27 -9.52 3.88 0.56
CA GLY A 27 -10.85 3.38 0.19
C GLY A 27 -10.83 2.17 -0.74
N TYR A 28 -9.73 1.42 -0.78
CA TYR A 28 -9.69 0.13 -1.47
C TYR A 28 -10.44 -0.95 -0.67
N ALA A 29 -11.17 -1.82 -1.37
CA ALA A 29 -11.72 -3.02 -0.77
C ALA A 29 -10.60 -3.96 -0.29
N THR A 30 -10.84 -4.73 0.77
CA THR A 30 -9.85 -5.58 1.43
C THR A 30 -9.03 -6.43 0.46
N GLY A 31 -9.68 -7.17 -0.44
CA GLY A 31 -8.96 -8.05 -1.38
C GLY A 31 -8.09 -7.32 -2.41
N LEU A 32 -8.31 -6.03 -2.68
CA LEU A 32 -7.43 -5.21 -3.51
C LEU A 32 -6.36 -4.53 -2.66
N ALA A 33 -6.69 -4.13 -1.43
CA ALA A 33 -5.75 -3.58 -0.46
C ALA A 33 -4.64 -4.59 -0.09
N GLU A 34 -4.97 -5.87 0.06
CA GLU A 34 -4.00 -6.95 0.27
C GLU A 34 -3.05 -7.09 -0.92
N ARG A 35 -3.57 -7.00 -2.15
CA ARG A 35 -2.73 -7.06 -3.36
C ARG A 35 -1.79 -5.87 -3.44
N ILE A 36 -2.30 -4.66 -3.18
CA ILE A 36 -1.47 -3.45 -3.13
C ILE A 36 -0.37 -3.60 -2.07
N ALA A 37 -0.71 -4.11 -0.89
CA ALA A 37 0.26 -4.34 0.18
C ALA A 37 1.37 -5.31 -0.26
N ALA A 38 1.02 -6.38 -0.97
CA ALA A 38 1.96 -7.41 -1.42
C ALA A 38 2.81 -7.04 -2.65
N THR A 39 2.32 -6.20 -3.57
CA THR A 39 2.97 -5.98 -4.87
C THR A 39 3.99 -4.84 -4.90
N GLY A 40 4.19 -4.12 -3.80
CA GLY A 40 5.17 -3.03 -3.75
C GLY A 40 4.79 -1.79 -4.56
N VAL A 41 3.55 -1.69 -5.08
CA VAL A 41 3.03 -0.49 -5.77
C VAL A 41 3.31 0.78 -4.98
N ASP A 42 3.70 1.85 -5.68
CA ASP A 42 3.91 3.15 -5.08
C ASP A 42 2.57 3.73 -4.59
N LEU A 43 2.45 3.87 -3.27
CA LEU A 43 1.24 4.38 -2.62
C LEU A 43 1.06 5.88 -2.83
N HIS A 44 2.15 6.63 -3.00
CA HIS A 44 2.09 8.07 -3.26
C HIS A 44 1.53 8.32 -4.66
N GLU A 45 1.98 7.57 -5.66
CA GLU A 45 1.44 7.69 -7.02
C GLU A 45 -0.02 7.21 -7.11
N LEU A 46 -0.40 6.18 -6.33
CA LEU A 46 -1.81 5.78 -6.23
C LEU A 46 -2.67 6.93 -5.71
N GLU A 47 -2.26 7.55 -4.61
CA GLU A 47 -2.97 8.69 -4.01
C GLU A 47 -3.02 9.88 -4.99
N HIS A 48 -1.93 10.12 -5.73
CA HIS A 48 -1.86 11.18 -6.73
C HIS A 48 -2.86 11.01 -7.87
N LEU A 49 -2.95 9.80 -8.44
CA LEU A 49 -3.91 9.48 -9.50
C LEU A 49 -5.35 9.63 -8.99
N ILE A 50 -5.65 9.10 -7.79
CA ILE A 50 -6.98 9.21 -7.19
C ILE A 50 -7.35 10.66 -6.93
N GLY A 51 -6.41 11.47 -6.41
CA GLY A 51 -6.60 12.90 -6.16
C GLY A 51 -6.89 13.70 -7.43
N ARG A 52 -6.44 13.23 -8.60
CA ARG A 52 -6.78 13.79 -9.92
C ARG A 52 -8.07 13.24 -10.53
N GLY A 53 -8.84 12.45 -9.79
CA GLY A 53 -10.12 11.88 -10.24
C GLY A 53 -10.02 10.53 -10.95
N CYS A 54 -8.84 9.88 -10.94
CA CYS A 54 -8.72 8.53 -11.48
C CYS A 54 -9.51 7.52 -10.62
N PRO A 55 -10.35 6.66 -11.22
CA PRO A 55 -10.98 5.57 -10.49
C PRO A 55 -9.94 4.65 -9.85
N ARG A 56 -10.12 4.30 -8.57
CA ARG A 56 -9.19 3.48 -7.77
C ARG A 56 -8.73 2.19 -8.48
N ALA A 57 -9.66 1.46 -9.08
CA ALA A 57 -9.36 0.23 -9.80
C ALA A 57 -8.50 0.50 -11.05
N THR A 58 -8.71 1.63 -11.72
CA THR A 58 -7.91 2.07 -12.86
C THR A 58 -6.52 2.52 -12.41
N ALA A 59 -6.41 3.32 -11.34
CA ALA A 59 -5.13 3.75 -10.78
C ALA A 59 -4.24 2.56 -10.41
N TYR A 60 -4.80 1.53 -9.76
CA TYR A 60 -4.07 0.29 -9.46
C TYR A 60 -3.61 -0.44 -10.72
N ARG A 61 -4.44 -0.51 -11.77
CA ARG A 61 -4.05 -1.16 -13.03
C ARG A 61 -2.94 -0.42 -13.78
N ILE A 62 -2.86 0.91 -13.63
CA ILE A 62 -1.81 1.74 -14.22
C ILE A 62 -0.47 1.47 -13.53
N LEU A 63 -0.48 1.36 -12.19
CA LEU A 63 0.74 1.31 -11.38
C LEU A 63 1.19 -0.09 -10.96
N ARG A 64 0.36 -1.14 -11.17
CA ARG A 64 0.78 -2.51 -10.86
C ARG A 64 2.02 -2.89 -11.70
N PRO A 65 3.00 -3.60 -11.10
CA PRO A 65 4.13 -4.15 -11.85
C PRO A 65 3.70 -5.19 -12.88
#